data_AF-A0ABD0JCT8-F1
#
_entry.id   AF-A0ABD0JCT8-F1
#
_cell.length_a   1.000
_cell.length_b   1.000
_cell.length_c   1.000
_cell.angle_alpha   90.00
_cell.angle_beta   90.00
_cell.angle_gamma   90.00
#
_symmetry.space_group_name_H-M   'P 1'
#
loop_
_entity.id
_entity.type
_entity.pdbx_description
1 polymer ?
#
loop_
_entity_poly.entity_id
_entity_poly.type
_entity_poly.pdbx_seq_one_letter_code
_entity_poly.pdbx_strand_id
1 'polypeptide(L)'
;MLSGQYSRNPFDLCPQRLLSEQDVDHEKTVSLRSAVRVQSALGGQGFTKCNCNSIKNCQTNRKCFKAKLYCNSRCHGSLTCANKDLRVL
;
A
#
# COMPACT_ATOMS: atom_id res chain seq x y z
N MET A 1 6.32 -9.47 11.66
CA MET A 1 5.10 -8.70 12.00
C MET A 1 5.21 -8.25 13.45
N LEU A 2 5.19 -6.94 13.71
CA LEU A 2 5.28 -6.35 15.07
C LEU A 2 3.89 -6.16 15.68
N SER A 3 3.03 -7.19 15.61
CA SER A 3 1.67 -7.13 16.16
C SER A 3 1.69 -7.47 17.65
N GLY A 4 1.46 -6.47 18.51
CA GLY A 4 1.02 -6.68 19.89
C GLY A 4 2.08 -6.76 20.99
N GLN A 5 3.37 -6.58 20.71
CA GLN A 5 4.43 -6.73 21.72
C GLN A 5 4.94 -5.43 22.34
N TYR A 6 4.46 -4.27 21.87
CA TYR A 6 4.91 -2.98 22.38
C TYR A 6 3.69 -2.20 22.88
N SER A 7 3.52 -2.11 24.20
CA SER A 7 2.69 -1.06 24.79
C SER A 7 3.47 0.27 24.77
N ARG A 8 2.87 1.41 25.12
CA ARG A 8 3.64 2.66 25.26
C ARG A 8 4.62 2.65 26.45
N ASN A 9 4.40 1.77 27.43
CA ASN A 9 5.18 1.70 28.66
C ASN A 9 6.66 1.29 28.50
N PRO A 10 7.06 0.37 27.62
CA PRO A 10 8.47 -0.03 27.48
C PRO A 10 9.35 0.97 26.72
N PHE A 11 8.84 2.13 26.31
CA PHE A 11 9.66 3.13 25.62
C PHE A 11 10.19 4.16 26.62
N ASP A 12 11.50 4.17 26.81
CA ASP A 12 12.17 5.26 27.52
C ASP A 12 12.17 6.54 26.67
N LEU A 13 12.03 7.68 27.33
CA LEU A 13 12.18 8.98 26.67
C LEU A 13 13.64 9.13 26.22
N CYS A 14 13.84 9.51 24.96
CA CYS A 14 15.17 9.84 24.46
C CYS A 14 15.62 11.19 25.06
N PRO A 15 16.68 11.23 25.89
CA PRO A 15 17.15 12.48 26.50
C PRO A 15 17.84 13.40 25.48
N GLN A 16 18.25 12.86 24.33
CA GLN A 16 18.89 13.63 23.27
C GLN A 16 17.86 14.22 22.30
N ARG A 17 18.09 15.47 21.89
CA ARG A 17 17.36 16.08 20.77
C ARG A 17 17.96 15.59 19.46
N LEU A 18 17.38 14.54 18.89
CA LEU A 18 17.84 13.93 17.63
C LEU A 18 17.36 14.66 16.37
N LEU A 19 16.37 15.55 16.50
CA LEU A 19 15.78 16.31 15.40
C LEU A 19 15.57 17.77 15.83
N SER A 20 15.93 18.69 14.95
CA SER A 20 15.64 20.12 15.03
C SER A 20 14.69 20.54 13.91
N GLU A 21 14.12 21.75 13.99
CA GLU A 21 13.22 22.25 12.93
C GLU A 21 13.91 22.37 11.57
N GLN A 22 15.24 22.57 11.58
CA GLN A 22 16.07 22.67 10.38
C GLN A 22 16.25 21.32 9.69
N ASP A 23 16.07 20.22 10.42
CA ASP A 23 16.16 18.85 9.89
C ASP A 23 14.86 18.39 9.20
N VAL A 24 13.81 19.23 9.22
CA VAL A 24 12.51 18.90 8.65
C VAL A 24 12.33 19.53 7.27
N ASP A 25 11.96 18.68 6.32
CA ASP A 25 11.35 18.96 5.02
C ASP A 25 10.19 19.99 5.03
N HIS A 26 10.42 21.30 4.99
CA HIS A 26 9.33 22.30 4.95
C HIS A 26 8.89 22.74 3.55
N GLU A 27 9.66 22.43 2.50
CA GLU A 27 9.30 22.81 1.13
C GLU A 27 8.13 21.97 0.61
N LYS A 28 7.95 20.76 1.17
CA LYS A 28 6.97 19.80 0.69
C LYS A 28 5.98 19.34 1.74
N THR A 29 4.74 19.79 1.61
CA THR A 29 3.62 19.19 2.36
C THR A 29 3.19 17.88 1.69
N VAL A 30 3.21 16.77 2.45
CA VAL A 30 2.69 15.47 2.01
C VAL A 30 1.62 14.97 2.97
N SER A 31 0.59 14.32 2.45
CA SER A 31 -0.36 13.60 3.31
C SER A 31 0.34 12.44 4.02
N LEU A 32 -0.09 12.10 5.24
CA LEU A 32 0.41 10.94 5.99
C LEU A 32 0.40 9.66 5.15
N ARG A 33 -0.67 9.44 4.37
CA ARG A 33 -0.79 8.28 3.48
C ARG A 33 0.30 8.27 2.40
N SER A 34 0.64 9.43 1.85
CA SER A 34 1.71 9.57 0.85
C SER A 34 3.09 9.35 1.47
N ALA A 35 3.35 9.93 2.64
CA ALA A 35 4.61 9.77 3.36
C ALA A 35 4.89 8.29 3.69
N VAL A 36 3.91 7.59 4.26
CA VAL A 36 4.00 6.15 4.55
C VAL A 36 4.25 5.33 3.28
N ARG A 37 3.64 5.71 2.15
CA ARG A 37 3.89 5.03 0.87
C ARG A 37 5.33 5.18 0.39
N VAL A 38 5.91 6.38 0.56
CA VAL A 38 7.29 6.68 0.15
C VAL A 38 8.31 6.00 1.07
N GLN A 39 8.10 6.05 2.38
CA GLN A 39 9.02 5.46 3.36
C GLN A 39 8.92 3.93 3.45
N SER A 40 7.80 3.34 3.04
CA SER A 40 7.65 1.89 3.04
C SER A 40 8.58 1.24 2.01
N ALA A 41 9.51 0.40 2.48
CA ALA A 41 10.36 -0.43 1.61
C ALA A 41 9.56 -1.29 0.60
N LEU A 42 8.32 -1.65 0.93
CA LEU A 42 7.41 -2.41 0.07
C LEU A 42 6.35 -1.55 -0.66
N GLY A 43 6.55 -0.22 -0.75
CA GLY A 43 5.67 0.67 -1.52
C GLY A 43 4.28 0.96 -0.93
N GLY A 44 4.07 0.80 0.37
CA GLY A 44 2.85 1.21 1.10
C GLY A 44 1.99 0.03 1.56
N GLN A 45 0.65 0.13 1.43
CA GLN A 45 -0.35 -0.84 1.92
C GLN A 45 -0.20 -2.30 1.39
N GLY A 46 0.84 -2.59 0.59
CA GLY A 46 1.31 -3.95 0.34
C GLY A 46 0.50 -4.78 -0.64
N PHE A 47 -0.59 -4.26 -1.22
CA PHE A 47 -1.29 -4.94 -2.31
C PHE A 47 -2.17 -3.99 -3.15
N THR A 48 -2.22 -4.26 -4.45
CA THR A 48 -3.13 -3.58 -5.38
C THR A 48 -4.30 -4.51 -5.69
N LYS A 49 -5.52 -4.12 -5.26
CA LYS A 49 -6.77 -4.78 -5.66
C LYS A 49 -7.69 -3.83 -6.42
N CYS A 50 -8.45 -4.35 -7.37
CA CYS A 50 -9.57 -3.64 -7.99
C CYS A 50 -10.90 -4.22 -7.49
N ASN A 51 -11.92 -3.36 -7.37
CA ASN A 51 -13.27 -3.74 -6.93
C ASN A 51 -14.23 -3.68 -8.12
N CYS A 52 -13.95 -4.47 -9.16
CA CYS A 52 -14.76 -4.47 -10.37
C CYS A 52 -15.95 -5.40 -10.19
N ASN A 53 -17.15 -4.91 -10.53
CA ASN A 53 -18.40 -5.67 -10.36
C ASN A 53 -18.78 -6.51 -11.60
N SER A 54 -18.00 -6.46 -12.68
CA SER A 54 -18.25 -7.19 -13.92
C SER A 54 -16.93 -7.59 -14.60
N ILE A 55 -16.96 -8.74 -15.29
CA ILE A 55 -15.84 -9.41 -15.94
C ILE A 55 -15.07 -8.48 -16.88
N LYS A 56 -15.80 -7.71 -17.71
CA LYS A 56 -15.22 -6.83 -18.75
C LYS A 56 -14.62 -5.56 -18.17
N ASN A 57 -15.09 -5.12 -17.00
CA ASN A 57 -14.64 -3.87 -16.40
C ASN A 57 -13.15 -3.93 -15.98
N CYS A 58 -12.61 -5.12 -15.74
CA CYS A 58 -11.22 -5.31 -15.33
C CYS A 58 -10.18 -4.96 -16.40
N GLN A 59 -10.56 -4.91 -17.68
CA GLN A 59 -9.68 -4.50 -18.79
C GLN A 59 -9.78 -3.00 -19.11
N THR A 60 -10.58 -2.24 -18.37
CA THR A 60 -10.66 -0.77 -18.50
C THR A 60 -9.61 -0.10 -17.61
N ASN A 61 -9.63 1.24 -17.46
CA ASN A 61 -8.73 2.03 -16.60
C ASN A 61 -8.88 1.77 -15.06
N ARG A 62 -9.12 0.51 -14.67
CA ARG A 62 -9.18 0.04 -13.29
C ARG A 62 -7.80 -0.17 -12.71
N LYS A 63 -7.74 -0.18 -11.37
CA LYS A 63 -6.49 -0.11 -10.59
C LYS A 63 -5.42 -1.14 -11.01
N CYS A 64 -5.79 -2.41 -11.21
CA CYS A 64 -4.87 -3.46 -11.62
C CYS A 64 -4.38 -3.27 -13.06
N PHE A 65 -5.30 -3.12 -14.01
CA PHE A 65 -4.97 -2.92 -15.43
C PHE A 65 -4.14 -1.66 -15.67
N LYS A 66 -4.52 -0.53 -15.05
CA LYS A 66 -3.75 0.73 -15.11
C LYS A 66 -2.35 0.59 -14.52
N ALA A 67 -2.18 -0.27 -13.51
CA ALA A 67 -0.88 -0.59 -12.92
C ALA A 67 -0.11 -1.68 -13.69
N LYS A 68 -0.65 -2.16 -14.84
CA LYS A 68 -0.10 -3.30 -15.61
C LYS A 68 0.06 -4.57 -14.78
N LEU A 69 -0.88 -4.81 -13.85
CA LEU A 69 -0.94 -6.00 -13.00
C LEU A 69 -2.14 -6.88 -13.38
N TYR A 70 -1.94 -8.20 -13.34
CA TYR A 70 -3.04 -9.15 -13.44
C TYR A 70 -3.81 -9.28 -12.11
N CYS A 71 -5.12 -9.44 -12.20
CA CYS A 71 -5.97 -9.73 -11.06
C CYS A 71 -5.72 -11.15 -10.54
N ASN A 72 -5.74 -11.32 -9.23
CA ASN A 72 -5.75 -12.62 -8.56
C ASN A 72 -7.00 -12.76 -7.66
N SER A 73 -7.05 -13.82 -6.86
CA SER A 73 -8.18 -14.12 -5.96
C SER A 73 -8.48 -13.03 -4.92
N ARG A 74 -7.57 -12.08 -4.69
CA ARG A 74 -7.78 -10.92 -3.80
C ARG A 74 -8.58 -9.79 -4.45
N CYS A 75 -8.69 -9.76 -5.79
CA CYS A 75 -9.46 -8.74 -6.51
C CYS A 75 -10.92 -9.15 -6.64
N HIS A 76 -11.14 -10.36 -7.12
CA HIS A 76 -12.45 -10.98 -7.28
C HIS A 76 -12.27 -12.39 -6.76
N GLY A 77 -13.20 -12.87 -5.91
CA GLY A 77 -13.13 -14.22 -5.33
C GLY A 77 -13.21 -15.30 -6.41
N SER A 78 -14.36 -15.97 -6.53
CA SER A 78 -14.59 -17.01 -7.55
C SER A 78 -15.10 -16.47 -8.90
N LEU A 79 -15.32 -15.17 -9.03
CA LEU A 79 -15.84 -14.56 -10.26
C LEU A 79 -14.83 -14.62 -11.41
N THR A 80 -15.33 -14.82 -12.62
CA THR A 80 -14.53 -14.75 -13.84
C THR A 80 -14.00 -13.32 -14.04
N CYS A 81 -12.73 -13.18 -14.43
CA CYS A 81 -12.07 -11.89 -14.61
C CYS A 81 -11.30 -11.91 -15.92
N ALA A 82 -11.55 -10.94 -16.79
CA ALA A 82 -10.86 -10.83 -18.08
C ALA A 82 -9.41 -10.32 -17.96
N ASN A 83 -8.99 -9.86 -16.78
CA ASN A 83 -7.60 -9.46 -16.49
C ASN A 83 -6.92 -10.46 -15.53
N LYS A 84 -7.33 -11.74 -15.54
CA LYS A 84 -6.69 -12.79 -14.73
C LYS A 84 -5.42 -13.28 -15.43
N ASP A 85 -4.38 -13.61 -14.66
CA ASP A 85 -3.19 -14.26 -15.21
C ASP A 85 -3.56 -15.69 -15.62
N LEU A 86 -3.36 -16.00 -16.91
CA LEU A 86 -3.63 -17.32 -17.50
C LEU A 86 -2.38 -18.22 -17.53
N ARG A 87 -1.21 -17.72 -17.11
CA ARG A 87 0.07 -18.46 -17.14
C ARG A 87 0.37 -19.26 -15.87
N VAL A 88 -0.57 -19.30 -14.93
CA VAL A 88 -0.46 -20.03 -13.66
C VAL A 88 -1.41 -21.26 -13.64
N LEU A 89 -1.65 -21.85 -14.82
CA LEU A 89 -2.33 -23.14 -14.99
C LEU A 89 -1.40 -24.10 -15.73
#